data_AF-A0AAU7QCH0-F1
#
_entry.id   AF-A0AAU7QCH0-F1
#
_cell.length_a   1.000
_cell.length_b   1.000
_cell.length_c   1.000
_cell.angle_alpha   90.00
_cell.angle_beta   90.00
_cell.angle_gamma   90.00
#
_symmetry.space_group_name_H-M   'P 1'
#
loop_
_entity.id
_entity.type
_entity.pdbx_description
1 polymer ?
#
loop_
_entity_poly.entity_id
_entity_poly.type
_entity_poly.pdbx_seq_one_letter_code
_entity_poly.pdbx_strand_id
1 'polypeptide(L)'
;MKNPVTGKVALWRLTLSYLLVVLLAWQPLLPALATAITPANGSTQTLLAGNGVPVVNIATPNQAGLSHNEYQQFNVGAEGVILNNATDKLTQTQLGGLILNNPNLQAGQEAKAIINEVVGANPSQLQGYMEVAGKAASVMVANPYGITCDGCGFINTPNATLTTGSPIIGADGNLQSLEVTQGAIIIQGKGLDAGQSDAFSLLARAAQINAGLYAKDLTVTVGPIISMPPAMPLRWGPRAICRPSRWTPAPWGACTPIAFGWCPAIKAWASISAISAPPPAALRSRRPGH
;
A
#
# COMPACT_ATOMS: atom_id res chain seq x y z
N MET A 1 31.32 9.10 -68.72
CA MET A 1 30.46 7.91 -68.91
C MET A 1 29.61 7.74 -67.66
N LYS A 2 28.32 8.11 -67.70
CA LYS A 2 27.38 7.94 -66.58
C LYS A 2 26.13 7.29 -67.16
N ASN A 3 25.99 5.98 -66.96
CA ASN A 3 24.77 5.27 -67.32
C ASN A 3 23.83 5.31 -66.12
N PRO A 4 22.63 5.92 -66.21
CA PRO A 4 21.63 5.77 -65.18
C PRO A 4 20.96 4.40 -65.35
N VAL A 5 21.15 3.50 -64.37
CA VAL A 5 20.39 2.25 -64.31
C VAL A 5 19.03 2.57 -63.68
N THR A 6 18.11 3.09 -64.50
CA THR A 6 16.72 3.30 -64.08
C THR A 6 15.94 2.02 -64.39
N GLY A 7 16.07 1.02 -63.51
CA GLY A 7 15.27 -0.21 -63.61
C GLY A 7 13.80 0.10 -63.34
N LYS A 8 12.91 -0.18 -64.30
CA LYS A 8 11.46 -0.06 -64.15
C LYS A 8 11.00 -0.96 -62.99
N VAL A 9 10.63 -0.37 -61.86
CA VAL A 9 10.07 -1.12 -60.73
C VAL A 9 8.74 -1.71 -61.17
N ALA A 10 8.59 -3.03 -61.09
CA ALA A 10 7.38 -3.71 -61.56
C ALA A 10 6.16 -3.20 -60.79
N LEU A 11 5.09 -2.87 -61.52
CA LEU A 11 3.85 -2.27 -60.98
C LEU A 11 3.26 -3.07 -59.81
N TRP A 12 3.40 -4.40 -59.83
CA TRP A 12 2.94 -5.27 -58.75
C TRP A 12 3.72 -5.08 -57.43
N ARG A 13 4.99 -4.68 -57.49
CA ARG A 13 5.77 -4.36 -56.29
C ARG A 13 5.33 -3.05 -55.66
N LEU A 14 4.91 -2.09 -56.47
CA LEU A 14 4.36 -0.82 -55.99
C LEU A 14 2.98 -1.01 -55.37
N THR A 15 2.11 -1.81 -55.98
CA THR A 15 0.79 -2.12 -55.40
C THR A 15 0.90 -2.95 -54.13
N LEU A 16 1.81 -3.93 -54.07
CA LEU A 16 2.05 -4.70 -52.85
C LEU A 16 2.58 -3.80 -51.72
N SER A 17 3.50 -2.88 -52.04
CA SER A 17 4.04 -1.94 -51.06
C SER A 17 2.97 -0.97 -50.55
N TYR A 18 2.11 -0.44 -51.44
CA TYR A 18 1.00 0.40 -51.03
C TYR A 18 -0.02 -0.35 -50.19
N LEU A 19 -0.35 -1.59 -50.55
CA LEU A 19 -1.26 -2.43 -49.77
C LEU A 19 -0.71 -2.69 -48.36
N LEU A 20 0.60 -2.95 -48.24
CA LEU A 20 1.26 -3.20 -46.96
C LEU A 20 1.31 -1.93 -46.09
N VAL A 21 1.56 -0.75 -46.70
CA VAL A 21 1.51 0.55 -46.01
C VAL A 21 0.10 0.86 -45.52
N VAL A 22 -0.93 0.62 -46.35
CA VAL A 22 -2.34 0.80 -45.95
C VAL A 22 -2.74 -0.19 -44.87
N LEU A 23 -2.30 -1.46 -44.94
CA LEU A 23 -2.55 -2.48 -43.90
C LEU A 23 -1.89 -2.12 -42.57
N LEU A 24 -0.68 -1.55 -42.60
CA LEU A 24 0.03 -1.07 -41.39
C LEU A 24 -0.57 0.23 -40.84
N ALA A 25 -1.00 1.14 -41.71
CA ALA A 25 -1.65 2.40 -41.31
C ALA A 25 -3.09 2.19 -40.81
N TRP A 26 -3.74 1.11 -41.24
CA TRP A 26 -5.11 0.75 -40.85
C TRP A 26 -5.16 -0.35 -39.77
N GLN A 27 -4.01 -0.75 -39.21
CA GLN A 27 -4.09 -1.55 -37.98
C GLN A 27 -4.83 -0.68 -36.95
N PRO A 28 -5.86 -1.21 -36.27
CA PRO A 28 -6.33 -0.53 -35.08
C PRO A 28 -5.09 -0.40 -34.20
N LEU A 29 -4.70 0.84 -33.91
CA LEU A 29 -4.02 1.14 -32.66
C LEU A 29 -5.01 0.69 -31.60
N LEU A 30 -5.03 -0.61 -31.32
CA LEU A 30 -5.69 -1.12 -30.15
C LEU A 30 -4.99 -0.34 -29.04
N PRO A 31 -5.66 0.57 -28.32
CA PRO A 31 -5.14 0.89 -27.01
C PRO A 31 -4.91 -0.48 -26.39
N ALA A 32 -3.68 -0.76 -25.94
CA ALA A 32 -3.45 -1.89 -25.08
C ALA A 32 -4.38 -1.65 -23.91
N LEU A 33 -5.59 -2.22 -23.98
CA LEU A 33 -6.48 -2.37 -22.86
C LEU A 33 -5.75 -3.39 -22.00
N ALA A 34 -4.71 -2.94 -21.32
CA ALA A 34 -4.22 -3.62 -20.15
C ALA A 34 -5.46 -3.73 -19.28
N THR A 35 -5.94 -4.95 -19.10
CA THR A 35 -6.88 -5.27 -18.02
C THR A 35 -6.25 -4.72 -16.74
N ALA A 36 -6.70 -3.52 -16.33
CA ALA A 36 -5.96 -2.69 -15.40
C ALA A 36 -5.74 -3.41 -14.08
N ILE A 37 -6.74 -4.20 -13.68
CA ILE A 37 -6.77 -4.95 -12.43
C ILE A 37 -7.09 -6.41 -12.76
N THR A 38 -6.18 -7.31 -12.39
CA THR A 38 -6.35 -8.76 -12.59
C THR A 38 -6.09 -9.48 -11.26
N PRO A 39 -7.14 -9.90 -10.55
CA PRO A 39 -7.00 -10.72 -9.35
C PRO A 39 -6.18 -11.98 -9.61
N ALA A 40 -5.32 -12.36 -8.67
CA ALA A 40 -4.49 -13.56 -8.77
C ALA A 40 -5.24 -14.84 -8.38
N ASN A 41 -6.33 -14.71 -7.63
CA ASN A 41 -7.13 -15.82 -7.11
C ASN A 41 -8.63 -15.48 -7.09
N GLY A 42 -9.48 -16.47 -6.77
CA GLY A 42 -10.93 -16.32 -6.77
C GLY A 42 -11.52 -15.58 -5.56
N SER A 43 -10.71 -15.20 -4.58
CA SER A 43 -11.18 -14.51 -3.36
C SER A 43 -11.49 -13.04 -3.60
N THR A 44 -10.92 -12.45 -4.66
CA THR A 44 -11.15 -11.06 -5.06
C THR A 44 -11.80 -11.04 -6.44
N GLN A 45 -12.80 -10.18 -6.65
CA GLN A 45 -13.50 -10.08 -7.93
C GLN A 45 -13.48 -8.64 -8.43
N THR A 46 -13.32 -8.46 -9.74
CA THR A 46 -13.40 -7.15 -10.38
C THR A 46 -14.67 -7.08 -11.23
N LEU A 47 -15.41 -6.00 -11.04
CA LEU A 47 -16.65 -5.65 -11.71
C LEU A 47 -16.52 -4.22 -12.25
N LEU A 48 -17.55 -3.73 -12.93
CA LEU A 48 -17.66 -2.33 -13.33
C LEU A 48 -18.90 -1.72 -12.69
N ALA A 49 -18.77 -0.48 -12.22
CA ALA A 49 -19.90 0.35 -11.83
C ALA A 49 -20.73 0.74 -13.08
N GLY A 50 -21.94 1.28 -12.86
CA GLY A 50 -22.82 1.67 -13.96
C GLY A 50 -22.24 2.73 -14.91
N ASN A 51 -21.25 3.51 -14.45
CA ASN A 51 -20.53 4.51 -15.23
C ASN A 51 -19.16 4.03 -15.75
N GLY A 52 -18.82 2.75 -15.59
CA GLY A 52 -17.59 2.15 -16.10
C GLY A 52 -16.37 2.19 -15.17
N VAL A 53 -16.47 2.79 -13.97
CA VAL A 53 -15.38 2.73 -12.97
C VAL A 53 -15.20 1.29 -12.47
N PRO A 54 -13.97 0.74 -12.44
CA PRO A 54 -13.71 -0.56 -11.85
C PRO A 54 -14.09 -0.64 -10.37
N VAL A 55 -14.82 -1.70 -10.02
CA VAL A 55 -15.21 -2.04 -8.65
C VAL A 55 -14.55 -3.35 -8.27
N VAL A 56 -13.71 -3.33 -7.23
CA VAL A 56 -13.07 -4.50 -6.66
C VAL A 56 -13.85 -4.96 -5.45
N ASN A 57 -14.53 -6.08 -5.57
CA ASN A 57 -15.04 -6.82 -4.41
C ASN A 57 -13.85 -7.47 -3.70
N ILE A 58 -13.41 -6.82 -2.63
CA ILE A 58 -12.32 -7.28 -1.80
C ILE A 58 -12.62 -8.64 -1.16
N ALA A 59 -11.59 -9.41 -0.86
CA ALA A 59 -11.67 -10.68 -0.16
C ALA A 59 -12.22 -10.52 1.26
N THR A 60 -12.82 -11.60 1.78
CA THR A 60 -13.32 -11.66 3.15
C THR A 60 -12.20 -11.33 4.15
N PRO A 61 -12.39 -10.34 5.04
CA PRO A 61 -11.41 -10.01 6.06
C PRO A 61 -11.18 -11.17 7.02
N ASN A 62 -9.94 -11.32 7.49
CA ASN A 62 -9.61 -12.27 8.53
C ASN A 62 -10.08 -11.80 9.93
N GLN A 63 -9.74 -12.56 10.98
CA GLN A 63 -10.15 -12.26 12.36
C GLN A 63 -9.63 -10.89 12.88
N ALA A 64 -8.54 -10.37 12.31
CA ALA A 64 -8.03 -9.04 12.64
C ALA A 64 -8.79 -7.91 11.91
N GLY A 65 -9.61 -8.23 10.92
CA GLY A 65 -10.25 -7.28 10.01
C GLY A 65 -9.36 -6.87 8.84
N LEU A 66 -8.34 -7.67 8.51
CA LEU A 66 -7.47 -7.45 7.35
C LEU A 66 -8.03 -8.22 6.14
N SER A 67 -8.34 -7.49 5.07
CA SER A 67 -8.64 -8.06 3.75
C SER A 67 -7.37 -8.05 2.91
N HIS A 68 -6.89 -9.22 2.50
CA HIS A 68 -5.69 -9.39 1.69
C HIS A 68 -6.07 -9.82 0.28
N ASN A 69 -5.74 -8.98 -0.70
CA ASN A 69 -6.14 -9.13 -2.09
C ASN A 69 -4.86 -9.22 -2.92
N GLU A 70 -4.72 -10.32 -3.67
CA GLU A 70 -3.55 -10.56 -4.52
C GLU A 70 -3.92 -10.32 -5.98
N TYR A 71 -3.00 -9.72 -6.74
CA TYR A 71 -3.20 -9.36 -8.13
C TYR A 71 -2.00 -9.77 -8.99
N GLN A 72 -2.26 -10.17 -10.23
CA GLN A 72 -1.23 -10.30 -11.26
C GLN A 72 -0.85 -8.91 -11.82
N GLN A 73 -1.83 -8.01 -11.91
CA GLN A 73 -1.65 -6.60 -12.27
C GLN A 73 -2.64 -5.76 -11.47
N PHE A 74 -2.16 -4.65 -10.92
CA PHE A 74 -2.98 -3.66 -10.23
C PHE A 74 -2.58 -2.26 -10.69
N ASN A 75 -3.30 -1.76 -11.68
CA ASN A 75 -3.19 -0.42 -12.23
C ASN A 75 -4.52 0.30 -12.01
N VAL A 76 -4.46 1.60 -11.77
CA VAL A 76 -5.62 2.45 -11.58
C VAL A 76 -5.62 3.49 -12.70
N GLY A 77 -6.65 3.47 -13.55
CA GLY A 77 -6.83 4.45 -14.60
C GLY A 77 -7.26 5.81 -14.07
N ALA A 78 -7.44 6.79 -14.97
CA ALA A 78 -7.86 8.14 -14.61
C ALA A 78 -9.30 8.19 -14.04
N GLU A 79 -10.12 7.19 -14.38
CA GLU A 79 -11.46 6.95 -13.83
C GLU A 79 -11.44 6.52 -12.35
N GLY A 80 -10.27 6.11 -11.85
CA GLY A 80 -10.10 5.60 -10.49
C GLY A 80 -10.52 4.14 -10.32
N VAL A 81 -10.60 3.69 -9.07
CA VAL A 81 -11.08 2.36 -8.70
C VAL A 81 -11.81 2.43 -7.36
N ILE A 82 -12.82 1.59 -7.22
CA ILE A 82 -13.57 1.44 -5.97
C ILE A 82 -13.21 0.11 -5.32
N LEU A 83 -12.70 0.16 -4.10
CA LEU A 83 -12.53 -0.99 -3.21
C LEU A 83 -13.84 -1.18 -2.43
N ASN A 84 -14.62 -2.19 -2.79
CA ASN A 84 -15.96 -2.41 -2.25
C ASN A 84 -15.91 -3.04 -0.85
N ASN A 85 -15.90 -2.20 0.17
CA ASN A 85 -16.00 -2.59 1.59
C ASN A 85 -17.43 -2.43 2.13
N ALA A 86 -18.44 -2.43 1.25
CA ALA A 86 -19.82 -2.17 1.61
C ALA A 86 -20.62 -3.45 1.86
N THR A 87 -21.45 -3.42 2.91
CA THR A 87 -22.38 -4.50 3.28
C THR A 87 -23.85 -4.13 3.04
N ASP A 88 -24.14 -2.83 2.88
CA ASP A 88 -25.49 -2.35 2.56
C ASP A 88 -25.83 -2.63 1.10
N LYS A 89 -27.08 -3.05 0.84
CA LYS A 89 -27.56 -3.50 -0.48
C LYS A 89 -27.21 -2.52 -1.62
N LEU A 90 -27.28 -1.22 -1.34
CA LEU A 90 -26.90 -0.15 -2.24
C LEU A 90 -26.06 0.86 -1.47
N THR A 91 -24.88 1.18 -2.00
CA THR A 91 -23.97 2.15 -1.39
C THR A 91 -23.61 3.22 -2.41
N GLN A 92 -23.76 4.48 -2.02
CA GLN A 92 -23.34 5.61 -2.84
C GLN A 92 -21.82 5.78 -2.74
N THR A 93 -21.18 5.88 -3.90
CA THR A 93 -19.76 6.18 -4.06
C THR A 93 -19.59 7.51 -4.80
N GLN A 94 -18.42 8.11 -4.66
CA GLN A 94 -18.05 9.35 -5.34
C GLN A 94 -17.62 9.08 -6.77
N LEU A 95 -16.90 7.99 -7.02
CA LEU A 95 -16.39 7.63 -8.34
C LEU A 95 -17.43 6.90 -9.20
N GLY A 96 -18.21 5.98 -8.63
CA GLY A 96 -19.01 5.00 -9.39
C GLY A 96 -20.52 5.16 -9.29
N GLY A 97 -21.00 6.15 -8.55
CA GLY A 97 -22.43 6.27 -8.23
C GLY A 97 -22.89 5.18 -7.25
N LEU A 98 -24.09 4.63 -7.47
CA LEU A 98 -24.61 3.54 -6.63
C LEU A 98 -23.99 2.20 -7.05
N ILE A 99 -23.39 1.50 -6.09
CA ILE A 99 -22.88 0.14 -6.25
C ILE A 99 -23.64 -0.85 -5.34
N LEU A 100 -23.61 -2.13 -5.69
CA LEU A 100 -24.13 -3.21 -4.85
C LEU A 100 -23.15 -3.57 -3.72
N ASN A 101 -23.66 -4.21 -2.68
CA ASN A 101 -22.83 -4.76 -1.61
C ASN A 101 -21.80 -5.76 -2.13
N ASN A 102 -20.68 -5.89 -1.41
CA ASN A 102 -19.72 -6.93 -1.67
C ASN A 102 -20.26 -8.27 -1.12
N PRO A 103 -20.44 -9.31 -1.96
CA PRO A 103 -20.95 -10.62 -1.52
C PRO A 103 -19.97 -11.38 -0.60
N ASN A 104 -18.70 -10.98 -0.57
CA ASN A 104 -17.69 -11.59 0.31
C ASN A 104 -17.78 -11.10 1.76
N LEU A 105 -18.56 -10.05 2.03
CA LEU A 105 -18.61 -9.36 3.32
C LEU A 105 -19.94 -9.58 4.06
N GLN A 106 -19.86 -9.52 5.38
CA GLN A 106 -21.01 -9.57 6.29
C GLN A 106 -21.07 -8.28 7.11
N ALA A 107 -22.28 -7.79 7.37
CA ALA A 107 -22.48 -6.59 8.17
C ALA A 107 -21.80 -6.71 9.55
N GLY A 108 -21.01 -5.71 9.93
CA GLY A 108 -20.21 -5.71 11.16
C GLY A 108 -18.86 -6.41 11.05
N GLN A 109 -18.56 -7.08 9.93
CA GLN A 109 -17.28 -7.73 9.63
C GLN A 109 -16.60 -7.11 8.41
N GLU A 110 -16.77 -5.80 8.21
CA GLU A 110 -16.09 -5.09 7.13
C GLU A 110 -14.58 -5.00 7.38
N ALA A 111 -13.81 -4.84 6.31
CA ALA A 111 -12.37 -4.66 6.41
C ALA A 111 -12.05 -3.37 7.18
N LYS A 112 -11.06 -3.43 8.06
CA LYS A 112 -10.42 -2.27 8.69
C LYS A 112 -9.14 -1.89 7.97
N ALA A 113 -8.51 -2.86 7.32
CA ALA A 113 -7.34 -2.70 6.48
C ALA A 113 -7.52 -3.54 5.21
N ILE A 114 -7.14 -2.97 4.08
CA ILE A 114 -7.20 -3.59 2.75
C ILE A 114 -5.78 -3.56 2.19
N ILE A 115 -5.18 -4.73 2.01
CA ILE A 115 -3.91 -4.89 1.29
C ILE A 115 -4.22 -5.28 -0.14
N ASN A 116 -3.67 -4.51 -1.08
CA ASN A 116 -3.63 -4.82 -2.50
C ASN A 116 -2.19 -5.18 -2.86
N GLU A 117 -1.89 -6.46 -2.92
CA GLU A 117 -0.56 -6.98 -3.22
C GLU A 117 -0.48 -7.43 -4.67
N VAL A 118 0.52 -6.94 -5.41
CA VAL A 118 0.84 -7.43 -6.74
C VAL A 118 1.89 -8.52 -6.60
N VAL A 119 1.48 -9.76 -6.91
CA VAL A 119 2.35 -10.94 -6.95
C VAL A 119 2.93 -11.20 -8.34
N GLY A 120 2.39 -10.52 -9.37
CA GLY A 120 2.90 -10.56 -10.74
C GLY A 120 4.12 -9.67 -10.97
N ALA A 121 4.84 -9.91 -12.07
CA ALA A 121 6.12 -9.27 -12.36
C ALA A 121 6.05 -7.84 -12.94
N ASN A 122 4.90 -7.18 -12.88
CA ASN A 122 4.67 -5.89 -13.52
C ASN A 122 4.55 -4.77 -12.48
N PRO A 123 5.17 -3.60 -12.71
CA PRO A 123 4.98 -2.44 -11.85
C PRO A 123 3.54 -1.90 -11.96
N SER A 124 3.10 -1.19 -10.93
CA SER A 124 1.78 -0.56 -10.87
C SER A 124 1.82 0.87 -11.40
N GLN A 125 0.85 1.24 -12.24
CA GLN A 125 0.57 2.61 -12.66
C GLN A 125 -0.72 3.09 -12.01
N LEU A 126 -0.64 4.14 -11.20
CA LEU A 126 -1.76 4.71 -10.46
C LEU A 126 -2.03 6.14 -10.97
N GLN A 127 -3.08 6.30 -11.76
CA GLN A 127 -3.40 7.54 -12.49
C GLN A 127 -4.71 8.19 -12.03
N GLY A 128 -5.34 7.63 -10.99
CA GLY A 128 -6.61 8.11 -10.45
C GLY A 128 -6.82 7.70 -8.99
N TYR A 129 -7.99 8.06 -8.46
CA TYR A 129 -8.31 7.88 -7.05
C TYR A 129 -8.71 6.43 -6.73
N MET A 130 -8.32 5.97 -5.54
CA MET A 130 -8.82 4.75 -4.91
C MET A 130 -9.85 5.13 -3.85
N GLU A 131 -11.09 4.68 -4.04
CA GLU A 131 -12.19 4.93 -3.10
C GLU A 131 -12.55 3.65 -2.32
N VAL A 132 -12.63 3.72 -0.99
CA VAL A 132 -13.24 2.65 -0.20
C VAL A 132 -14.74 2.90 -0.13
N ALA A 133 -15.56 2.02 -0.73
CA ALA A 133 -17.01 2.11 -0.60
C ALA A 133 -17.49 1.54 0.74
N GLY A 134 -18.50 2.18 1.34
CA GLY A 134 -19.05 1.77 2.63
C GLY A 134 -18.17 2.21 3.80
N LYS A 135 -17.82 1.28 4.69
CA LYS A 135 -17.06 1.61 5.89
C LYS A 135 -15.61 1.95 5.56
N ALA A 136 -15.13 3.06 6.10
CA ALA A 136 -13.75 3.51 5.91
C ALA A 136 -12.74 2.44 6.36
N ALA A 137 -11.67 2.26 5.58
CA ALA A 137 -10.61 1.30 5.85
C ALA A 137 -9.25 1.86 5.47
N SER A 138 -8.19 1.40 6.14
CA SER A 138 -6.83 1.71 5.71
C SER A 138 -6.51 0.96 4.42
N VAL A 139 -5.82 1.58 3.48
CA VAL A 139 -5.49 0.98 2.18
C VAL A 139 -3.98 0.92 2.00
N MET A 140 -3.49 -0.25 1.60
CA MET A 140 -2.10 -0.45 1.22
C MET A 140 -2.03 -0.98 -0.21
N VAL A 141 -1.14 -0.42 -1.02
CA VAL A 141 -0.76 -0.97 -2.32
C VAL A 141 0.69 -1.43 -2.23
N ALA A 142 0.92 -2.73 -2.38
CA ALA A 142 2.22 -3.38 -2.28
C ALA A 142 2.62 -3.95 -3.64
N ASN A 143 3.67 -3.43 -4.24
CA ASN A 143 4.22 -3.96 -5.49
C ASN A 143 5.75 -3.91 -5.49
N PRO A 144 6.43 -5.07 -5.29
CA PRO A 144 7.89 -5.15 -5.31
C PRO A 144 8.54 -4.67 -6.60
N TYR A 145 7.84 -4.73 -7.74
CA TYR A 145 8.35 -4.31 -9.04
C TYR A 145 8.31 -2.79 -9.25
N GLY A 146 7.63 -2.05 -8.36
CA GLY A 146 7.57 -0.60 -8.36
C GLY A 146 6.15 -0.04 -8.51
N ILE A 147 6.00 1.23 -8.14
CA ILE A 147 4.74 1.95 -8.21
C ILE A 147 4.99 3.34 -8.79
N THR A 148 4.26 3.70 -9.84
CA THR A 148 4.25 5.06 -10.38
C THR A 148 2.89 5.70 -10.10
N CYS A 149 2.90 6.86 -9.45
CA CYS A 149 1.72 7.68 -9.20
C CYS A 149 1.77 8.94 -10.07
N ASP A 150 0.71 9.13 -10.87
CA ASP A 150 0.50 10.29 -11.74
C ASP A 150 -0.96 10.76 -11.62
N GLY A 151 -1.28 11.42 -10.51
CA GLY A 151 -2.64 11.83 -10.16
C GLY A 151 -3.39 10.79 -9.31
N CYS A 152 -2.65 9.93 -8.61
CA CYS A 152 -3.27 9.00 -7.67
C CYS A 152 -3.75 9.72 -6.41
N GLY A 153 -4.81 9.21 -5.81
CA GLY A 153 -5.30 9.74 -4.54
C GLY A 153 -6.21 8.76 -3.81
N PHE A 154 -6.69 9.16 -2.64
CA PHE A 154 -7.47 8.26 -1.77
C PHE A 154 -8.75 8.93 -1.28
N ILE A 155 -9.85 8.18 -1.29
CA ILE A 155 -11.17 8.59 -0.80
C ILE A 155 -11.62 7.61 0.28
N ASN A 156 -12.19 8.12 1.37
CA ASN A 156 -12.69 7.32 2.50
C ASN A 156 -11.63 6.37 3.10
N THR A 157 -10.38 6.83 3.09
CA THR A 157 -9.20 6.06 3.49
C THR A 157 -8.44 6.84 4.56
N PRO A 158 -8.60 6.52 5.86
CA PRO A 158 -7.93 7.24 6.94
C PRO A 158 -6.41 7.09 6.90
N ASN A 159 -5.90 5.90 6.57
CA ASN A 159 -4.45 5.67 6.41
C ASN A 159 -4.20 5.02 5.04
N ALA A 160 -3.30 5.62 4.27
CA ALA A 160 -2.92 5.13 2.95
C ALA A 160 -1.42 4.82 2.92
N THR A 161 -1.04 3.67 2.35
CA THR A 161 0.36 3.25 2.23
C THR A 161 0.67 2.79 0.81
N LEU A 162 1.71 3.35 0.20
CA LEU A 162 2.34 2.79 -1.00
C LEU A 162 3.65 2.13 -0.60
N THR A 163 3.84 0.87 -1.01
CA THR A 163 5.04 0.13 -0.67
C THR A 163 5.58 -0.74 -1.79
N THR A 164 6.92 -0.86 -1.88
CA THR A 164 7.58 -1.88 -2.71
C THR A 164 8.03 -3.09 -1.89
N GLY A 165 7.58 -3.19 -0.63
CA GLY A 165 7.79 -4.36 0.20
C GLY A 165 6.69 -5.39 0.04
N SER A 166 7.07 -6.67 0.12
CA SER A 166 6.11 -7.78 0.21
C SER A 166 5.56 -7.89 1.63
N PRO A 167 4.23 -7.90 1.82
CA PRO A 167 3.61 -8.08 3.13
C PRO A 167 3.82 -9.50 3.67
N ILE A 168 4.28 -9.58 4.91
CA ILE A 168 4.34 -10.83 5.67
C ILE A 168 3.23 -10.80 6.71
N ILE A 169 2.24 -11.67 6.52
CA ILE A 169 1.09 -11.81 7.42
C ILE A 169 1.44 -12.80 8.53
N GLY A 170 1.27 -12.36 9.78
CA GLY A 170 1.52 -13.18 10.96
C GLY A 170 0.45 -14.25 11.17
N ALA A 171 0.75 -15.21 12.05
CA ALA A 171 -0.20 -16.27 12.42
C ALA A 171 -1.47 -15.75 13.11
N ASP A 172 -1.44 -14.53 13.64
CA ASP A 172 -2.58 -13.81 14.22
C ASP A 172 -3.45 -13.11 13.16
N GLY A 173 -3.08 -13.18 11.88
CA GLY A 173 -3.76 -12.52 10.77
C GLY A 173 -3.41 -11.03 10.61
N ASN A 174 -2.53 -10.47 11.46
CA ASN A 174 -2.10 -9.09 11.28
C ASN A 174 -0.94 -9.00 10.29
N LEU A 175 -0.75 -7.81 9.70
CA LEU A 175 0.47 -7.49 8.97
C LEU A 175 1.64 -7.40 9.97
N GLN A 176 2.56 -8.36 9.92
CA GLN A 176 3.68 -8.46 10.85
C GLN A 176 4.88 -7.60 10.38
N SER A 177 5.19 -7.66 9.09
CA SER A 177 6.30 -6.91 8.51
C SER A 177 6.13 -6.70 7.01
N LEU A 178 6.92 -5.78 6.46
CA LEU A 178 7.09 -5.53 5.04
C LEU A 178 8.56 -5.76 4.69
N GLU A 179 8.80 -6.68 3.75
CA GLU A 179 10.14 -7.00 3.26
C GLU A 179 10.44 -6.18 1.99
N VAL A 180 11.22 -5.10 2.14
CA VAL A 180 11.57 -4.19 1.05
C VAL A 180 12.89 -4.61 0.41
N THR A 181 12.80 -5.40 -0.66
CA THR A 181 13.97 -5.94 -1.36
C THR A 181 14.25 -5.29 -2.71
N GLN A 182 13.30 -4.63 -3.35
CA GLN A 182 13.50 -3.99 -4.66
C GLN A 182 12.40 -2.96 -4.95
N GLY A 183 12.39 -2.44 -6.17
CA GLY A 183 11.37 -1.51 -6.64
C GLY A 183 11.65 -0.05 -6.28
N ALA A 184 11.03 0.85 -7.03
CA ALA A 184 11.01 2.28 -6.73
C ALA A 184 9.57 2.79 -6.73
N ILE A 185 9.31 3.81 -5.91
CA ILE A 185 8.06 4.58 -5.98
C ILE A 185 8.36 5.91 -6.67
N ILE A 186 7.65 6.20 -7.76
CA ILE A 186 7.82 7.41 -8.56
C ILE A 186 6.54 8.23 -8.47
N ILE A 187 6.63 9.44 -7.92
CA ILE A 187 5.54 10.43 -7.93
C ILE A 187 5.85 11.44 -9.03
N GLN A 188 4.98 11.56 -10.02
CA GLN A 188 5.20 12.40 -11.20
C GLN A 188 3.91 13.02 -11.72
N GLY A 189 4.02 13.85 -12.77
CA GLY A 189 2.88 14.44 -13.47
C GLY A 189 1.92 15.20 -12.54
N LYS A 190 0.67 14.74 -12.44
CA LYS A 190 -0.38 15.32 -11.59
C LYS A 190 -0.12 15.16 -10.08
N GLY A 191 0.87 14.36 -9.70
CA GLY A 191 1.29 14.19 -8.30
C GLY A 191 0.47 13.16 -7.53
N LEU A 192 0.48 13.28 -6.20
CA LEU A 192 -0.23 12.40 -5.27
C LEU A 192 -1.09 13.24 -4.32
N ASP A 193 -2.38 12.88 -4.19
CA ASP A 193 -3.32 13.49 -3.25
C ASP A 193 -3.79 12.51 -2.16
N ALA A 194 -3.18 12.64 -0.98
CA ALA A 194 -3.62 12.01 0.26
C ALA A 194 -4.11 13.06 1.28
N GLY A 195 -4.58 14.23 0.81
CA GLY A 195 -5.08 15.30 1.67
C GLY A 195 -6.37 14.97 2.42
N GLN A 196 -7.14 14.01 1.90
CA GLN A 196 -8.34 13.49 2.57
C GLN A 196 -8.02 12.38 3.59
N SER A 197 -6.83 11.78 3.52
CA SER A 197 -6.34 10.83 4.53
C SER A 197 -5.83 11.54 5.78
N ASP A 198 -5.80 10.84 6.90
CA ASP A 198 -5.20 11.33 8.14
C ASP A 198 -3.69 11.12 8.13
N ALA A 199 -3.22 10.00 7.57
CA ALA A 199 -1.80 9.73 7.37
C ALA A 199 -1.53 9.03 6.03
N PHE A 200 -0.38 9.36 5.44
CA PHE A 200 0.16 8.72 4.26
C PHE A 200 1.59 8.20 4.53
N SER A 201 1.86 6.96 4.12
CA SER A 201 3.17 6.34 4.23
C SER A 201 3.69 5.86 2.87
N LEU A 202 4.95 6.16 2.58
CA LEU A 202 5.69 5.65 1.43
C LEU A 202 6.87 4.81 1.93
N LEU A 203 6.85 3.51 1.65
CA LEU A 203 7.89 2.56 2.04
C LEU A 203 8.49 1.89 0.80
N ALA A 204 9.71 2.20 0.42
CA ALA A 204 10.28 1.64 -0.82
C ALA A 204 11.78 1.43 -0.74
N ARG A 205 12.35 0.64 -1.65
CA ARG A 205 13.82 0.59 -1.75
C ARG A 205 14.35 1.95 -2.21
N ALA A 206 13.68 2.60 -3.15
CA ALA A 206 13.99 3.94 -3.61
C ALA A 206 12.70 4.73 -3.87
N ALA A 207 12.79 6.05 -3.77
CA ALA A 207 11.68 6.94 -4.12
C ALA A 207 12.18 8.10 -5.00
N GLN A 208 11.36 8.51 -5.97
CA GLN A 208 11.55 9.71 -6.79
C GLN A 208 10.29 10.56 -6.68
N ILE A 209 10.42 11.80 -6.24
CA ILE A 209 9.29 12.73 -6.08
C ILE A 209 9.54 13.92 -7.00
N ASN A 210 8.90 13.89 -8.16
CA ASN A 210 9.04 14.86 -9.24
C ASN A 210 7.81 15.76 -9.41
N ALA A 211 6.77 15.56 -8.59
CA ALA A 211 5.51 16.29 -8.63
C ALA A 211 4.99 16.56 -7.20
N GLY A 212 3.89 17.31 -7.09
CA GLY A 212 3.27 17.62 -5.81
C GLY A 212 2.84 16.38 -5.04
N LEU A 213 3.09 16.37 -3.73
CA LEU A 213 2.63 15.34 -2.80
C LEU A 213 1.90 16.04 -1.67
N TYR A 214 0.60 15.79 -1.54
CA TYR A 214 -0.26 16.40 -0.53
C TYR A 214 -0.69 15.35 0.49
N ALA A 215 -0.37 15.57 1.77
CA ALA A 215 -0.76 14.69 2.87
C ALA A 215 -0.84 15.49 4.18
N LYS A 216 -1.72 15.09 5.11
CA LYS A 216 -1.80 15.70 6.46
C LYS A 216 -0.61 15.28 7.34
N ASP A 217 -0.35 13.98 7.40
CA ASP A 217 0.82 13.38 8.04
C ASP A 217 1.54 12.51 7.00
N LEU A 218 2.85 12.72 6.83
CA LEU A 218 3.65 12.10 5.78
C LEU A 218 4.85 11.37 6.40
N THR A 219 4.91 10.07 6.18
CA THR A 219 6.09 9.26 6.48
C THR A 219 6.70 8.72 5.19
N VAL A 220 7.99 8.97 4.98
CA VAL A 220 8.74 8.45 3.83
C VAL A 220 9.94 7.66 4.35
N THR A 221 9.99 6.38 4.00
CA THR A 221 11.04 5.46 4.40
C THR A 221 11.62 4.82 3.15
N VAL A 222 12.92 5.02 2.93
CA VAL A 222 13.64 4.48 1.77
C VAL A 222 14.84 3.62 2.18
N GLY A 223 15.07 2.55 1.43
CA GLY A 223 16.23 1.67 1.57
C GLY A 223 15.87 0.19 1.68
N PRO A 224 16.87 -0.71 1.70
CA PRO A 224 16.65 -2.12 2.00
C PRO A 224 16.33 -2.27 3.49
N ILE A 225 15.06 -2.53 3.81
CA ILE A 225 14.57 -2.57 5.19
C ILE A 225 13.57 -3.72 5.32
N ILE A 226 13.70 -4.52 6.39
CA ILE A 226 12.57 -5.29 6.92
C ILE A 226 11.91 -4.36 7.92
N SER A 227 10.81 -3.74 7.50
CA SER A 227 10.12 -2.76 8.34
C SER A 227 8.93 -3.42 9.02
N MET A 228 8.80 -3.23 10.32
CA MET A 228 7.47 -3.28 10.92
C MET A 228 6.74 -2.04 10.44
N PRO A 229 5.63 -2.16 9.68
CA PRO A 229 4.86 -0.99 9.31
C PRO A 229 4.49 -0.22 10.59
N PRO A 230 4.45 1.13 10.56
CA PRO A 230 3.89 1.88 11.68
C PRO A 230 2.52 1.27 11.94
N ALA A 231 2.28 0.82 13.17
CA ALA A 231 1.11 0.02 13.50
C ALA A 231 -0.11 0.67 12.84
N MET A 232 -0.66 0.02 11.80
CA MET A 232 -2.00 0.35 11.34
C MET A 232 -2.83 0.34 12.62
N PRO A 233 -3.54 1.42 12.98
CA PRO A 233 -4.19 1.49 14.27
C PRO A 233 -5.38 0.52 14.29
N LEU A 234 -5.09 -0.77 14.43
CA LEU A 234 -5.99 -1.82 14.89
C LEU A 234 -6.02 -1.80 16.42
N ARG A 235 -5.92 -0.59 17.01
CA ARG A 235 -5.89 -0.41 18.45
C ARG A 235 -7.31 -0.53 18.99
N TRP A 236 -7.71 -1.74 19.35
CA TRP A 236 -8.81 -1.94 20.27
C TRP A 236 -8.33 -1.68 21.70
N GLY A 237 -8.98 -0.72 22.37
CA GLY A 237 -8.87 -0.53 23.81
C GLY A 237 -8.56 0.91 24.23
N PRO A 238 -9.12 1.37 25.37
CA PRO A 238 -8.91 2.72 25.87
C PRO A 238 -7.42 3.00 26.10
N ARG A 239 -7.02 4.25 25.92
CA ARG A 239 -5.68 4.73 26.27
C ARG A 239 -5.46 4.49 27.76
N ALA A 240 -4.67 3.50 28.13
CA ALA A 240 -4.08 3.44 29.45
C ALA A 240 -3.08 4.60 29.55
N ILE A 241 -3.56 5.74 30.04
CA ILE A 241 -2.71 6.84 30.46
C ILE A 241 -1.99 6.32 31.70
N CYS A 242 -0.77 5.83 31.54
CA CYS A 242 0.13 5.66 32.67
C CYS A 242 0.52 7.07 33.15
N ARG A 243 -0.30 7.63 34.04
CA ARG A 243 0.12 8.74 34.90
C ARG A 243 1.20 8.19 35.83
N PRO A 244 2.40 8.78 35.90
CA PRO A 244 3.37 8.39 36.91
C PRO A 244 2.76 8.71 38.29
N SER A 245 2.47 7.67 39.06
CA SER A 245 2.10 7.84 40.46
C SER A 245 3.34 8.33 41.22
N ARG A 246 3.12 9.41 41.95
CA ARG A 246 4.06 10.05 42.86
C ARG A 246 4.61 9.00 43.85
N TRP A 247 5.94 8.87 43.89
CA TRP A 247 6.64 8.08 44.90
C TRP A 247 6.44 8.72 46.28
N THR A 248 5.84 7.99 47.22
CA THR A 248 5.93 8.29 48.66
C THR A 248 6.71 7.16 49.33
N PRO A 249 7.77 7.44 50.10
CA PRO A 249 8.49 6.41 50.82
C PRO A 249 7.67 6.00 52.04
N ALA A 250 7.38 4.69 52.18
CA ALA A 250 6.85 4.12 53.42
C ALA A 250 7.97 3.32 54.13
N PRO A 251 8.14 3.48 55.45
CA PRO A 251 9.19 2.82 56.21
C PRO A 251 8.80 1.38 56.60
N TRP A 252 9.78 0.48 56.47
CA TRP A 252 10.03 -0.77 57.18
C TRP A 252 8.91 -1.29 58.11
N GLY A 253 8.27 -2.40 57.72
CA GLY A 253 7.47 -3.21 58.65
C GLY A 253 6.50 -4.18 58.01
N ALA A 254 6.86 -5.47 58.01
CA ALA A 254 6.01 -6.68 57.99
C ALA A 254 5.08 -6.96 56.79
N CYS A 255 5.37 -8.09 56.13
CA CYS A 255 4.46 -8.82 55.26
C CYS A 255 3.31 -9.47 56.06
N THR A 256 2.08 -9.29 55.61
CA THR A 256 0.97 -10.24 55.85
C THR A 256 0.20 -10.45 54.54
N PRO A 257 -0.12 -11.70 54.16
CA PRO A 257 -0.81 -11.97 52.92
C PRO A 257 -2.32 -11.83 53.12
N ILE A 258 -2.98 -11.02 52.30
CA ILE A 258 -4.42 -11.17 52.04
C ILE A 258 -4.58 -11.28 50.53
N ALA A 259 -4.96 -12.48 50.12
CA ALA A 259 -5.32 -12.83 48.76
C ALA A 259 -6.58 -12.06 48.33
N PHE A 260 -6.65 -11.63 47.07
CA PHE A 260 -7.71 -11.92 46.10
C PHE A 260 -7.47 -11.13 44.82
N GLY A 261 -7.58 -11.79 43.66
CA GLY A 261 -7.60 -11.13 42.35
C GLY A 261 -6.68 -11.78 41.33
N TRP A 262 -7.11 -12.92 40.79
CA TRP A 262 -6.45 -13.62 39.69
C TRP A 262 -6.38 -12.73 38.43
N CYS A 263 -5.17 -12.58 37.89
CA CYS A 263 -4.94 -12.17 36.51
C CYS A 263 -4.10 -13.28 35.86
N PRO A 264 -4.59 -14.01 34.83
CA PRO A 264 -3.82 -15.09 34.23
C PRO A 264 -2.61 -14.50 33.49
N ALA A 265 -1.42 -14.84 33.96
CA ALA A 265 -0.16 -14.50 33.32
C ALA A 265 0.06 -15.38 32.08
N ILE A 266 0.07 -14.77 30.90
CA ILE A 266 0.73 -15.34 29.73
C ILE A 266 2.23 -15.14 29.92
N LYS A 267 2.95 -16.25 30.11
CA LYS A 267 4.42 -16.30 30.05
C LYS A 267 4.85 -15.97 28.62
N ALA A 268 5.50 -14.83 28.43
CA ALA A 268 6.39 -14.61 27.29
C ALA A 268 7.81 -14.42 27.83
N TRP A 269 8.68 -15.37 27.51
CA TRP A 269 10.12 -15.21 27.67
C TRP A 269 10.61 -14.20 26.64
N ALA A 270 11.25 -13.12 27.09
CA ALA A 270 12.09 -12.29 26.27
C ALA A 270 13.41 -12.07 27.01
N SER A 271 14.42 -12.81 26.59
CA SER A 271 15.82 -12.61 27.00
C SER A 271 16.32 -11.32 26.34
N ILE A 272 16.48 -10.25 27.12
CA ILE A 272 17.19 -9.04 26.68
C ILE A 272 18.64 -9.17 27.16
N SER A 273 19.55 -9.43 26.22
CA SER A 273 20.98 -9.21 26.42
C SER A 273 21.26 -7.70 26.32
N ALA A 274 21.53 -7.07 27.46
CA ALA A 274 22.02 -5.69 27.51
C ALA A 274 23.52 -5.68 27.16
N ILE A 275 23.87 -5.08 26.01
CA ILE A 275 25.24 -4.67 25.71
C ILE A 275 25.49 -3.36 26.47
N SER A 276 26.34 -3.41 27.49
CA SER A 276 26.81 -2.23 28.22
C SER A 276 27.99 -1.61 27.46
N ALA A 277 27.88 -0.33 27.11
CA ALA A 277 29.00 0.46 26.62
C ALA A 277 29.84 1.00 27.81
N PRO A 278 31.18 0.98 27.76
CA PRO A 278 32.02 1.51 28.83
C PRO A 278 32.05 3.06 28.83
N PRO A 279 32.22 3.70 30.00
CA PRO A 279 32.26 5.15 30.13
C PRO A 279 33.57 5.78 29.60
N PRO A 280 33.55 7.06 29.17
CA PRO A 280 34.72 7.71 28.60
C PRO A 280 35.79 8.06 29.66
N ALA A 281 37.05 7.81 29.31
CA ALA A 281 38.23 8.14 30.10
C ALA A 281 38.43 9.66 30.21
N ALA A 282 38.62 10.15 31.44
CA ALA A 282 38.98 11.53 31.76
C ALA A 282 40.44 11.80 31.39
N LEU A 283 40.66 12.64 30.37
CA LEU A 283 41.98 13.19 30.03
C LEU A 283 42.33 14.35 30.97
N ARG A 284 43.31 14.11 31.85
CA ARG A 284 43.89 15.09 32.78
C ARG A 284 44.87 15.99 32.02
N SER A 285 44.64 17.30 32.06
CA SER A 285 45.53 18.33 31.49
C SER A 285 46.88 18.36 32.22
N ARG A 286 47.99 18.15 31.51
CA ARG A 286 49.33 18.56 31.98
C ARG A 286 49.57 20.02 31.58
N ARG A 287 49.94 20.86 32.57
CA ARG A 287 50.51 22.20 32.34
C ARG A 287 51.96 22.07 31.84
N PRO A 288 52.46 23.02 31.03
CA PRO A 288 53.87 23.13 30.68
C PRO A 288 54.65 23.93 31.75
N GLY A 289 55.91 23.56 31.98
CA GLY A 289 56.85 24.29 32.84
C GLY A 289 58.29 23.83 32.60
N HIS A 290 59.10 24.80 32.16
CA HIS A 290 60.55 24.80 31.87
C HIS A 290 61.00 24.21 30.53
#